data_AF-A0A834VYG5-F1
#
_entry.id   AF-A0A834VYG5-F1
#
_cell.length_a   1.000
_cell.length_b   1.000
_cell.length_c   1.000
_cell.angle_alpha   90.00
_cell.angle_beta   90.00
_cell.angle_gamma   90.00
#
_symmetry.space_group_name_H-M   'P 1'
#
loop_
_entity.id
_entity.type
_entity.pdbx_description
1 polymer ?
#
loop_
_entity_poly.entity_id
_entity_poly.type
_entity_poly.pdbx_seq_one_letter_code
_entity_poly.pdbx_strand_id
1 'polypeptide(L)'
;MILKGDVRIPKWLSPGAQNMIKRILDPNPSTRITMTGIKEDEWFRQDYIPANPEDEEEDVYIDDEAFSIHEGISVQATQPQTQKWKHEEE
;
A
#
# COMPACT_ATOMS: atom_id res chain seq x y z
N MET A 1 -16.96 8.86 12.19
CA MET A 1 -15.54 8.91 12.62
C MET A 1 -14.99 7.49 12.55
N ILE A 2 -14.08 7.22 11.61
CA ILE A 2 -13.56 5.87 11.29
C ILE A 2 -12.62 5.30 12.37
N LEU A 3 -12.17 6.14 13.31
CA LEU A 3 -11.13 5.84 14.29
C LEU A 3 -11.49 4.76 15.33
N LYS A 4 -12.78 4.46 15.52
CA LYS A 4 -13.23 3.45 16.49
C LYS A 4 -13.18 2.01 15.97
N GLY A 5 -13.13 1.80 14.66
CA GLY A 5 -13.26 0.45 14.09
C GLY A 5 -14.62 -0.21 14.34
N ASP A 6 -15.67 0.58 14.62
CA ASP A 6 -17.03 0.06 14.81
C ASP A 6 -17.58 -0.42 13.47
N VAL A 7 -17.53 -1.73 13.23
CA VAL A 7 -18.05 -2.37 12.01
C VAL A 7 -19.29 -3.21 12.29
N ARG A 8 -20.24 -3.19 11.36
CA ARG A 8 -21.35 -4.15 11.32
C ARG A 8 -21.02 -5.21 10.28
N ILE A 9 -20.65 -6.40 10.74
CA ILE A 9 -20.34 -7.52 9.85
C ILE A 9 -21.64 -8.21 9.41
N PRO A 10 -21.90 -8.37 8.10
CA PRO A 10 -23.09 -9.06 7.63
C PRO A 10 -23.16 -10.51 8.10
N LYS A 11 -24.36 -10.96 8.51
CA LYS A 11 -24.58 -12.31 9.05
C LYS A 11 -24.49 -13.43 8.00
N TRP A 12 -24.60 -13.10 6.71
CA TRP A 12 -24.54 -14.05 5.62
C TRP A 12 -23.10 -14.48 5.27
N LEU A 13 -22.09 -13.80 5.80
CA LEU A 13 -20.70 -14.20 5.67
C LEU A 13 -20.40 -15.45 6.48
N SER A 14 -19.50 -16.31 6.00
CA SER A 14 -19.00 -17.44 6.78
C SER A 14 -18.30 -16.95 8.06
N PRO A 15 -18.26 -17.75 9.15
CA PRO A 15 -17.55 -17.37 10.37
C PRO A 15 -16.08 -16.97 10.13
N GLY A 16 -15.39 -17.68 9.23
CA GLY A 16 -14.01 -17.38 8.82
C GLY A 16 -13.89 -16.00 8.17
N ALA A 17 -14.76 -15.68 7.20
CA ALA A 17 -14.80 -14.38 6.55
C ALA A 17 -15.07 -13.25 7.55
N GLN A 18 -16.02 -13.46 8.47
CA GLN A 18 -16.35 -12.47 9.51
C GLN A 18 -15.15 -12.20 10.43
N ASN A 19 -14.41 -13.24 10.79
CA ASN A 19 -13.20 -13.12 11.62
C ASN A 19 -12.09 -12.38 10.88
N MET A 20 -11.84 -12.75 9.63
CA MET A 20 -10.84 -12.11 8.77
C MET A 20 -11.09 -10.60 8.64
N ILE A 21 -12.32 -10.20 8.30
CA ILE A 21 -12.68 -8.78 8.13
C ILE A 21 -12.47 -7.98 9.42
N LYS A 22 -12.79 -8.54 10.59
CA LYS A 22 -12.55 -7.86 11.88
C LYS A 22 -11.07 -7.57 12.11
N ARG A 23 -10.18 -8.50 11.74
CA ARG A 23 -8.73 -8.36 11.89
C ARG A 23 -8.13 -7.37 10.87
N ILE A 24 -8.70 -7.30 9.67
CA ILE A 24 -8.34 -6.30 8.64
C ILE A 24 -8.72 -4.89 9.10
N LEU A 25 -9.90 -4.76 9.72
CA LEU A 25 -10.46 -3.47 10.15
C LEU A 25 -10.07 -3.06 11.57
N ASP A 26 -9.06 -3.72 12.17
CA ASP A 26 -8.54 -3.32 13.46
C ASP A 26 -8.07 -1.84 13.42
N PRO A 27 -8.65 -0.96 14.25
CA PRO A 27 -8.29 0.45 14.27
C PRO A 27 -6.85 0.68 14.72
N ASN A 28 -6.26 -0.24 15.50
CA ASN A 28 -4.88 -0.16 15.93
C ASN A 28 -3.96 -0.78 14.85
N PRO A 29 -3.11 0.01 14.16
CA PRO A 29 -2.25 -0.51 13.11
C PRO A 29 -1.21 -1.52 13.61
N SER A 30 -0.83 -1.46 14.90
CA SER A 30 0.13 -2.39 15.49
C SER A 30 -0.45 -3.78 15.73
N THR A 31 -1.78 -3.91 15.81
CA THR A 31 -2.48 -5.20 16.01
C THR A 31 -3.28 -5.64 14.78
N ARG A 32 -3.41 -4.76 13.78
CA ARG A 32 -4.00 -5.07 12.48
C ARG A 32 -3.26 -6.22 11.80
N ILE A 33 -4.03 -7.12 11.18
CA ILE A 33 -3.46 -8.24 10.43
C ILE A 33 -2.53 -7.72 9.32
N THR A 34 -1.37 -8.37 9.19
CA THR A 34 -0.39 -8.06 8.15
C THR A 34 -0.76 -8.75 6.83
N MET A 35 -0.13 -8.35 5.72
CA MET A 35 -0.31 -9.03 4.44
C MET A 35 0.08 -10.51 4.51
N THR A 36 1.17 -10.83 5.21
CA THR A 36 1.57 -12.23 5.47
C THR A 36 0.48 -12.98 6.24
N GLY A 37 -0.06 -12.37 7.30
CA GLY A 37 -1.14 -12.97 8.07
C GLY A 37 -2.42 -13.19 7.26
N ILE A 38 -2.73 -12.31 6.29
CA ILE A 38 -3.84 -12.50 5.36
C ILE A 38 -3.59 -13.72 4.46
N LYS A 39 -2.39 -13.83 3.89
CA LYS A 39 -2.02 -14.95 3.01
C LYS A 39 -1.99 -16.30 3.73
N GLU A 40 -1.75 -16.30 5.04
CA GLU A 40 -1.70 -17.51 5.87
C GLU A 40 -3.06 -17.93 6.45
N ASP A 41 -4.06 -17.03 6.46
CA ASP A 41 -5.38 -17.29 7.04
C ASP A 41 -6.13 -18.39 6.28
N GLU A 42 -6.71 -19.32 7.03
CA GLU A 42 -7.38 -20.50 6.47
C GLU A 42 -8.56 -20.13 5.55
N TRP A 43 -9.31 -19.07 5.90
CA TRP A 43 -10.44 -18.65 5.09
C TRP A 43 -9.97 -18.03 3.76
N PHE A 44 -8.86 -17.28 3.78
CA PHE A 44 -8.30 -16.69 2.56
C PHE A 44 -7.62 -17.73 1.67
N ARG A 45 -6.96 -18.73 2.25
CA ARG A 45 -6.26 -19.79 1.50
C ARG A 45 -7.21 -20.76 0.80
N GLN A 46 -8.46 -20.82 1.23
CA GLN A 46 -9.45 -21.71 0.64
C GLN A 46 -9.64 -21.35 -0.85
N ASP A 47 -9.28 -22.29 -1.73
CA ASP A 47 -9.37 -22.18 -3.19
C ASP A 47 -8.56 -21.01 -3.81
N TYR A 48 -7.64 -20.41 -3.06
CA TYR A 48 -6.78 -19.34 -3.56
C TYR A 48 -5.60 -19.89 -4.38
N ILE A 49 -5.42 -19.32 -5.57
CA ILE A 49 -4.28 -19.58 -6.46
C ILE A 49 -3.49 -18.26 -6.59
N PRO A 50 -2.22 -18.21 -6.14
CA PRO A 50 -1.39 -17.03 -6.32
C PRO A 50 -1.19 -16.69 -7.80
N ALA A 51 -1.18 -15.40 -8.13
CA ALA A 51 -0.78 -14.93 -9.46
C ALA A 51 0.69 -15.28 -9.73
N ASN A 52 0.98 -15.72 -10.96
CA ASN A 52 2.35 -15.90 -11.44
C ASN A 52 2.85 -14.56 -12.03
N PRO A 53 3.87 -13.92 -11.46
CA PRO A 53 4.37 -12.64 -11.97
C PRO A 53 5.00 -12.77 -13.37
N GLU A 54 5.38 -13.97 -13.80
CA GLU A 54 5.95 -14.20 -15.14
C GLU A 54 4.88 -14.22 -16.25
N ASP A 55 3.58 -14.29 -15.91
CA ASP A 55 2.49 -14.27 -16.89
C ASP A 55 2.08 -12.84 -17.32
N GLU A 56 2.67 -11.80 -16.71
CA GLU A 56 2.32 -10.38 -16.95
C GLU A 56 3.26 -9.65 -17.93
N GLU A 57 4.29 -10.32 -18.46
CA GLU A 57 5.21 -9.74 -19.48
C GLU A 57 4.59 -9.70 -20.89
N GLU A 58 3.34 -9.25 -21.00
CA GLU A 58 2.81 -8.80 -22.29
C GLU A 58 3.33 -7.37 -22.51
N ASP A 59 4.25 -7.19 -23.46
CA ASP A 59 4.94 -5.93 -23.77
C ASP A 59 3.94 -4.75 -23.93
N VAL A 60 3.65 -4.03 -22.84
CA VAL A 60 2.90 -2.78 -22.90
C VAL A 60 3.83 -1.74 -23.50
N TYR A 61 3.72 -1.52 -24.81
CA TYR A 61 4.43 -0.44 -25.51
C TYR A 61 3.93 0.90 -24.98
N ILE A 62 4.64 1.46 -24.00
CA ILE A 62 4.41 2.82 -23.51
C ILE A 62 5.01 3.78 -24.53
N ASP A 63 4.16 4.57 -25.17
CA ASP A 63 4.60 5.67 -26.02
C ASP A 63 5.23 6.76 -25.14
N ASP A 64 6.56 6.88 -25.22
CA ASP A 64 7.37 7.84 -24.47
C ASP A 64 6.91 9.30 -24.69
N GLU A 65 6.20 9.58 -25.79
CA GLU A 65 5.71 10.91 -26.12
C GLU A 65 4.54 11.35 -25.22
N ALA A 66 3.76 10.42 -24.67
CA ALA A 66 2.63 10.72 -23.79
C ALA A 66 3.02 11.22 -22.39
N PHE A 67 4.27 10.96 -21.96
CA PHE A 67 4.80 11.37 -20.65
C PHE A 67 5.68 12.63 -20.70
N SER A 68 5.89 13.21 -21.88
CA SER A 68 6.73 14.40 -22.03
C SER A 68 6.01 15.66 -21.53
N ILE A 69 6.23 15.98 -20.25
CA ILE A 69 5.82 17.26 -19.67
C ILE A 69 6.69 18.34 -20.31
N HIS A 70 6.11 19.21 -21.15
CA HIS A 70 6.83 20.34 -21.71
C HIS A 70 7.20 21.33 -20.58
N GLU A 71 8.43 21.28 -20.10
CA GLU A 71 8.92 22.19 -19.06
C GLU A 71 9.15 23.58 -19.66
N GLY A 72 8.10 24.40 -19.63
CA GLY A 72 8.14 25.81 -19.96
C GLY A 72 8.22 26.69 -18.71
N ILE A 73 9.15 26.44 -17.79
CA ILE A 73 9.52 27.40 -16.74
C ILE A 73 11.05 27.42 -16.63
N SER A 74 11.66 28.48 -17.16
CA SER A 74 13.07 28.79 -16.91
C SER A 74 13.25 29.15 -15.45
N VAL A 75 13.93 28.28 -14.69
CA VAL A 75 14.58 28.66 -13.43
C VAL A 75 16.05 28.30 -13.52
N GLN A 76 16.87 29.35 -13.45
CA GLN A 76 18.30 29.32 -13.68
C GLN A 76 18.99 28.49 -12.59
N ALA A 77 19.94 27.64 -13.01
CA ALA A 77 20.76 26.85 -12.11
C ALA A 77 21.69 27.75 -11.28
N THR A 78 21.57 27.68 -9.95
CA THR A 78 22.65 28.08 -9.03
C THR A 78 22.85 26.97 -7.98
N GLN A 79 24.12 26.68 -7.73
CA GLN A 79 24.72 25.51 -7.06
C GLN A 79 24.19 25.16 -5.65
N PRO A 80 24.39 23.91 -5.17
CA PRO A 80 23.86 23.44 -3.91
C PRO A 80 24.59 24.08 -2.72
N GLN A 81 23.88 24.88 -1.92
CA GLN A 81 24.37 25.34 -0.64
C GLN A 81 24.27 24.19 0.38
N THR A 82 25.41 23.66 0.80
CA THR A 82 25.48 22.71 1.92
C THR A 82 25.30 23.46 3.23
N GLN A 83 24.08 23.41 3.80
CA GLN A 83 23.86 23.81 5.18
C GLN A 83 24.18 22.62 6.10
N LYS A 84 25.40 22.62 6.64
CA LYS A 84 25.74 21.86 7.84
C LYS A 84 24.92 22.42 9.00
N TRP A 85 24.01 21.61 9.55
CA TRP A 85 23.28 21.95 10.76
C TRP A 85 24.27 22.14 11.92
N LYS A 86 24.25 23.32 12.54
CA LYS A 86 24.98 23.66 13.78
C LYS A 86 24.05 23.49 14.99
N HIS A 87 24.68 23.19 16.13
CA HIS A 87 24.16 22.77 17.45
C HIS A 87 24.03 21.25 17.53
N GLU A 88 24.80 20.53 18.36
CA GLU A 88 25.21 20.70 19.77
C GLU A 88 26.43 19.73 19.96
N GLU A 89 27.48 19.89 20.78
CA GLU A 89 27.62 20.34 22.18
C GLU A 89 29.09 20.75 22.49
N GLU A 90 29.23 21.60 23.52
CA GLU A 90 30.43 22.08 24.26
C GLU A 90 31.53 22.91 23.58
#